data_AF-A0A1D7NP28-F1
#
_entry.id   AF-A0A1D7NP28-F1
#
_cell.length_a   1.000
_cell.length_b   1.000
_cell.length_c   1.000
_cell.angle_alpha   90.00
_cell.angle_beta   90.00
_cell.angle_gamma   90.00
#
_symmetry.space_group_name_H-M   'P 1'
#
loop_
_entity.id
_entity.type
_entity.pdbx_description
1 polymer ?
#
loop_
_entity_poly.entity_id
_entity_poly.type
_entity_poly.pdbx_seq_one_letter_code
_entity_poly.pdbx_strand_id
1 'polypeptide(L)'
;MSSPHFVLPARSLQRAVGLVLALAIAGSWLGIHAWGIFVFELTWSNWPLALAVAVVQCWLSVGVFIVCHDAMHGSLVPGHPKINGAIGAVLLALYAGFAWRQLRDAHFAHHKLAGHAGDPDFDEHNPAHFGRWYATFFRRYFGWRSILFVHTVVGIYWLVLDIPMIQIVLLYGLPALASSLQLFYFGTFRPHRHEAGEDGTGFADRHNTRSEDFGTLASLASCFHFGYHLEHHRRPDVPWWALPGARRAGVGKVELTEKVPA
;
A
#
# COMPACT_ATOMS: atom_id res chain seq x y z
N MET A 1 1.61 -17.97 28.85
CA MET A 1 2.84 -17.48 28.18
C MET A 1 2.60 -16.03 27.79
N SER A 2 3.54 -15.13 28.13
CA SER A 2 3.35 -13.69 28.00
C SER A 2 3.05 -13.30 26.55
N SER A 3 1.97 -12.54 26.32
CA SER A 3 1.69 -11.95 25.02
C SER A 3 2.95 -11.25 24.50
N PRO A 4 3.28 -11.34 23.20
CA PRO A 4 4.41 -10.61 22.64
C PRO A 4 4.23 -9.11 22.91
N HIS A 5 4.94 -8.58 23.91
CA HIS A 5 4.82 -7.19 24.33
C HIS A 5 5.66 -6.31 23.41
N PHE A 6 5.18 -6.09 22.19
CA PHE A 6 5.66 -4.97 21.39
C PHE A 6 5.12 -3.66 21.99
N VAL A 7 6.04 -2.85 22.51
CA VAL A 7 5.74 -1.52 23.05
C VAL A 7 5.85 -0.50 21.92
N LEU A 8 4.79 0.28 21.73
CA LEU A 8 4.81 1.37 20.76
C LEU A 8 5.86 2.42 21.14
N PRO A 9 6.49 3.08 20.15
CA PRO A 9 7.27 4.28 20.41
C PRO A 9 6.45 5.35 21.13
N ALA A 10 7.11 6.25 21.86
CA ALA A 10 6.43 7.41 22.44
C ALA A 10 5.69 8.20 21.35
N ARG A 11 4.47 8.67 21.62
CA ARG A 11 3.62 9.37 20.62
C ARG A 11 4.34 10.54 19.93
N SER A 12 5.17 11.28 20.68
CA SER A 12 5.96 12.39 20.15
C SER A 12 7.00 11.92 19.12
N LEU A 13 7.73 10.84 19.44
CA LEU A 13 8.70 10.23 18.54
C LEU A 13 8.02 9.61 17.31
N GLN A 14 6.93 8.86 17.52
CA GLN A 14 6.18 8.24 16.43
C GLN A 14 5.68 9.29 15.43
N ARG A 15 5.11 10.39 15.94
CA ARG A 15 4.70 11.54 15.11
C ARG A 15 5.88 12.17 14.36
N ALA A 16 7.00 12.40 15.03
CA ALA A 16 8.17 13.03 14.40
C ALA A 16 8.72 12.16 13.26
N VAL A 17 8.94 10.87 13.52
CA VAL A 17 9.43 9.90 12.51
C VAL A 17 8.41 9.77 11.38
N GLY A 18 7.13 9.60 11.71
CA GLY A 18 6.06 9.47 10.72
C GLY A 18 6.00 10.66 9.77
N LEU A 19 6.03 11.90 10.29
CA LEU A 19 6.01 13.10 9.46
C LEU A 19 7.27 13.30 8.63
N VAL A 20 8.46 12.99 9.18
CA VAL A 20 9.72 13.07 8.43
C VAL A 20 9.72 12.07 7.27
N LEU A 21 9.31 10.82 7.52
CA LEU A 21 9.23 9.79 6.48
C LEU A 21 8.14 10.11 5.46
N ALA A 22 6.98 10.59 5.89
CA ALA A 22 5.93 11.04 4.98
C ALA A 22 6.39 12.18 4.07
N LEU A 23 7.10 13.17 4.63
CA LEU A 23 7.66 14.28 3.85
C LEU A 23 8.73 13.78 2.88
N ALA A 24 9.62 12.89 3.32
CA ALA A 24 10.66 12.33 2.46
C ALA A 24 10.06 11.53 1.30
N ILE A 25 9.08 10.67 1.56
CA ILE A 25 8.41 9.84 0.55
C ILE A 25 7.60 10.72 -0.40
N ALA A 26 6.66 11.52 0.11
CA ALA A 26 5.77 12.32 -0.74
C ALA A 26 6.52 13.46 -1.45
N GLY A 27 7.51 14.06 -0.79
CA GLY A 27 8.36 15.08 -1.37
C GLY A 27 9.25 14.53 -2.48
N SER A 28 9.85 13.35 -2.29
CA SER A 28 10.63 12.69 -3.35
C SER A 28 9.73 12.25 -4.50
N TRP A 29 8.55 11.71 -4.20
CA TRP A 29 7.57 11.29 -5.20
C TRP A 29 7.12 12.46 -6.09
N LEU A 30 6.76 13.60 -5.48
CA LEU A 30 6.39 14.81 -6.21
C LEU A 30 7.58 15.42 -6.93
N GLY A 31 8.76 15.43 -6.31
CA GLY A 31 9.98 15.99 -6.90
C GLY A 31 10.43 15.23 -8.14
N ILE A 32 10.46 13.90 -8.07
CA ILE A 32 10.79 13.03 -9.21
C ILE A 32 9.72 13.14 -10.30
N HIS A 33 8.43 13.19 -9.93
CA HIS A 33 7.36 13.43 -10.89
C HIS A 33 7.53 14.76 -11.62
N ALA A 34 7.73 15.85 -10.88
CA ALA A 34 7.89 17.18 -11.45
C ALA A 34 9.14 17.28 -12.33
N TRP A 35 10.26 16.73 -11.88
CA TRP A 35 11.47 16.66 -12.70
C TRP A 35 11.25 15.81 -13.96
N GLY A 36 10.64 14.63 -13.83
CA GLY A 36 10.42 13.70 -14.93
C GLY A 36 9.45 14.22 -15.99
N ILE A 37 8.46 15.03 -15.61
CA ILE A 37 7.47 15.58 -16.54
C ILE A 37 7.90 16.94 -17.11
N PHE A 38 8.54 17.81 -16.32
CA PHE A 38 8.76 19.21 -16.71
C PHE A 38 10.22 19.57 -17.02
N VAL A 39 11.19 18.72 -16.66
CA VAL A 39 12.63 19.02 -16.80
C VAL A 39 13.36 17.96 -17.61
N PHE A 40 13.04 16.69 -17.40
CA PHE A 40 13.64 15.59 -18.13
C PHE A 40 13.11 15.55 -19.57
N GLU A 41 14.00 15.33 -20.53
CA GLU A 41 13.65 15.08 -21.93
C GLU A 41 14.01 13.65 -22.29
N LEU A 42 13.01 12.83 -22.62
CA LEU A 42 13.25 11.44 -23.00
C LEU A 42 13.90 11.36 -24.39
N THR A 43 15.04 10.69 -24.45
CA THR A 43 15.75 10.39 -25.70
C THR A 43 16.16 8.91 -25.74
N TRP A 44 16.60 8.44 -26.91
CA TRP A 44 17.09 7.07 -27.05
C TRP A 44 18.33 6.77 -26.21
N SER A 45 19.16 7.78 -25.90
CA SER A 45 20.39 7.58 -25.13
C SER A 45 20.15 7.50 -23.61
N ASN A 46 19.01 7.98 -23.11
CA ASN A 46 18.71 8.06 -21.67
C ASN A 46 17.56 7.15 -21.21
N TRP A 47 17.04 6.28 -22.08
CA TRP A 47 16.00 5.29 -21.75
C TRP A 47 16.31 4.45 -20.49
N PRO A 48 17.54 3.96 -20.23
CA PRO A 48 17.84 3.22 -19.01
C PRO A 48 17.62 4.05 -17.73
N LEU A 49 17.94 5.35 -17.78
CA LEU A 49 17.67 6.26 -16.66
C LEU A 49 16.17 6.48 -16.49
N ALA A 50 15.43 6.66 -17.58
CA ALA A 50 13.97 6.81 -17.52
C ALA A 50 13.28 5.58 -16.90
N LEU A 51 13.75 4.37 -17.23
CA LEU A 51 13.28 3.14 -16.59
C LEU A 51 13.61 3.09 -15.09
N ALA A 52 14.84 3.44 -14.70
CA ALA A 52 15.23 3.47 -13.30
C ALA A 52 14.37 4.47 -12.51
N VAL A 53 14.13 5.64 -13.08
CA VAL A 53 13.24 6.67 -12.52
C VAL A 53 11.80 6.14 -12.40
N ALA A 54 11.28 5.47 -13.44
CA ALA A 54 9.94 4.87 -13.41
C ALA A 54 9.79 3.82 -12.30
N VAL A 55 10.82 2.99 -12.07
CA VAL A 55 10.84 2.00 -10.98
C VAL A 55 10.85 2.68 -9.61
N VAL A 56 11.68 3.71 -9.43
CA VAL A 56 11.72 4.48 -8.18
C VAL A 56 10.38 5.20 -7.95
N GLN A 57 9.79 5.78 -9.01
CA GLN A 57 8.50 6.45 -8.94
C GLN A 57 7.37 5.47 -8.59
N CYS A 58 7.42 4.24 -9.11
CA CYS A 58 6.50 3.16 -8.74
C CYS A 58 6.63 2.84 -7.25
N TRP A 59 7.85 2.59 -6.77
CA TRP A 59 8.09 2.28 -5.36
C TRP A 59 7.68 3.44 -4.43
N LEU A 60 7.97 4.68 -4.79
CA LEU A 60 7.52 5.85 -4.03
C LEU A 60 5.99 6.03 -4.07
N SER A 61 5.33 5.67 -5.16
CA SER A 61 3.86 5.67 -5.24
C SER A 61 3.25 4.67 -4.23
N VAL A 62 3.83 3.46 -4.12
CA VAL A 62 3.48 2.52 -3.03
C VAL A 62 3.68 3.19 -1.67
N GLY A 63 4.82 3.86 -1.46
CA GLY A 63 5.12 4.57 -0.22
C GLY A 63 4.10 5.66 0.13
N VAL A 64 3.65 6.45 -0.85
CA VAL A 64 2.59 7.46 -0.66
C VAL A 64 1.30 6.81 -0.18
N PHE A 65 0.92 5.67 -0.76
CA PHE A 65 -0.25 4.93 -0.31
C PHE A 65 -0.08 4.39 1.11
N ILE A 66 1.11 3.91 1.47
CA ILE A 66 1.42 3.44 2.83
C ILE A 66 1.37 4.57 3.87
N VAL A 67 1.80 5.79 3.51
CA VAL A 67 1.58 6.99 4.36
C VAL A 67 0.10 7.26 4.55
N CYS A 68 -0.71 7.13 3.50
CA CYS A 68 -2.16 7.29 3.59
C CYS A 68 -2.79 6.22 4.47
N HIS A 69 -2.33 4.98 4.36
CA HIS A 69 -2.76 3.86 5.19
C HIS A 69 -2.45 4.10 6.68
N ASP A 70 -1.23 4.49 7.03
CA ASP A 70 -0.88 4.86 8.41
C ASP A 70 -1.75 6.03 8.91
N ALA A 71 -2.09 6.97 8.03
CA ALA A 71 -3.03 8.03 8.36
C ALA A 71 -4.46 7.50 8.60
N MET A 72 -4.91 6.46 7.88
CA MET A 72 -6.23 5.85 8.09
C MET A 72 -6.33 5.26 9.50
N HIS A 73 -5.29 4.54 9.95
CA HIS A 73 -5.19 3.99 11.30
C HIS A 73 -4.87 5.04 12.37
N GLY A 74 -4.42 6.23 11.96
CA GLY A 74 -3.97 7.29 12.85
C GLY A 74 -2.58 7.08 13.45
N SER A 75 -1.82 6.09 12.95
CA SER A 75 -0.45 5.78 13.37
C SER A 75 0.55 6.82 12.84
N LEU A 76 0.24 7.54 11.75
CA LEU A 76 1.09 8.61 11.21
C LEU A 76 1.26 9.79 12.20
N VAL A 77 0.14 10.33 12.71
CA VAL A 77 0.11 11.39 13.73
C VAL A 77 -0.81 10.97 14.89
N PRO A 78 -0.31 10.18 15.87
CA PRO A 78 -1.14 9.63 16.94
C PRO A 78 -1.88 10.71 17.74
N GLY A 79 -3.19 10.52 17.92
CA GLY A 79 -4.05 11.47 18.65
C GLY A 79 -4.55 12.67 17.84
N HIS A 80 -4.18 12.79 16.56
CA HIS A 80 -4.57 13.92 15.70
C HIS A 80 -5.30 13.45 14.42
N PRO A 81 -6.53 12.90 14.53
CA PRO A 81 -7.25 12.33 13.39
C PRO A 81 -7.54 13.33 12.26
N LYS A 82 -7.71 14.62 12.59
CA LYS A 82 -7.88 15.69 11.58
C LYS A 82 -6.63 15.89 10.73
N ILE A 83 -5.44 15.84 11.33
CA ILE A 83 -4.17 15.99 10.61
C ILE A 83 -3.94 14.78 9.71
N ASN A 84 -4.14 13.57 10.24
CA ASN A 84 -4.08 12.34 9.45
C ASN A 84 -5.04 12.39 8.25
N GLY A 85 -6.30 12.75 8.50
CA GLY A 85 -7.31 12.86 7.45
C GLY A 85 -6.95 13.89 6.38
N ALA A 86 -6.38 15.04 6.75
CA ALA A 86 -5.96 16.06 5.80
C ALA A 86 -4.79 15.59 4.94
N ILE A 87 -3.72 15.04 5.55
CA ILE A 87 -2.55 14.53 4.83
C ILE A 87 -2.97 13.41 3.87
N GLY A 88 -3.69 12.41 4.38
CA GLY A 88 -4.12 11.28 3.56
C GLY A 88 -5.09 11.68 2.45
N ALA A 89 -5.99 12.64 2.68
CA ALA A 89 -6.88 13.13 1.63
C ALA A 89 -6.14 13.84 0.49
N VAL A 90 -5.17 14.69 0.82
CA VAL A 90 -4.35 15.37 -0.20
C VAL A 90 -3.54 14.36 -1.00
N LEU A 91 -2.85 13.44 -0.33
CA LEU A 91 -2.00 12.45 -1.00
C LEU A 91 -2.81 11.48 -1.87
N LEU A 92 -3.97 11.00 -1.41
CA LEU A 92 -4.85 10.14 -2.22
C LEU A 92 -5.45 10.89 -3.43
N ALA A 93 -5.81 12.17 -3.25
CA ALA A 93 -6.28 13.00 -4.36
C ALA A 93 -5.18 13.20 -5.41
N LEU A 94 -3.93 13.47 -4.99
CA LEU A 94 -2.79 13.60 -5.90
C LEU A 94 -2.44 12.28 -6.60
N TYR A 95 -2.58 11.16 -5.90
CA TYR A 95 -2.24 9.83 -6.43
C TYR A 95 -3.08 9.47 -7.67
N ALA A 96 -4.41 9.54 -7.57
CA ALA A 96 -5.31 9.21 -8.68
C ALA A 96 -6.72 9.81 -8.52
N GLY A 97 -6.85 10.95 -7.83
CA GLY A 97 -8.15 11.54 -7.53
C GLY A 97 -9.01 10.68 -6.58
N PHE A 98 -8.37 9.87 -5.73
CA PHE A 98 -9.08 8.97 -4.83
C PHE A 98 -9.75 9.74 -3.68
N ALA A 99 -10.96 9.32 -3.32
CA ALA A 99 -11.72 9.91 -2.23
C ALA A 99 -11.32 9.30 -0.88
N TRP A 100 -10.78 10.13 0.02
CA TRP A 100 -10.34 9.74 1.37
C TRP A 100 -11.33 8.85 2.11
N ARG A 101 -12.59 9.29 2.23
CA ARG A 101 -13.61 8.57 3.00
C ARG A 101 -13.88 7.19 2.42
N GLN A 102 -13.98 7.08 1.09
CA GLN A 102 -14.25 5.82 0.42
C GLN A 102 -13.15 4.79 0.68
N LEU A 103 -11.88 5.17 0.45
CA LEU A 103 -10.76 4.26 0.65
C LEU A 103 -10.56 3.90 2.12
N ARG A 104 -10.66 4.88 3.03
CA ARG A 104 -10.55 4.64 4.48
C ARG A 104 -11.64 3.68 4.97
N ASP A 105 -12.89 3.92 4.58
CA ASP A 105 -14.02 3.12 5.05
C ASP A 105 -13.95 1.69 4.46
N ALA A 106 -13.50 1.54 3.21
CA ALA A 106 -13.22 0.24 2.60
C ALA A 106 -12.07 -0.50 3.33
N HIS A 107 -10.98 0.19 3.60
CA HIS A 107 -9.84 -0.38 4.34
C HIS A 107 -10.23 -0.89 5.74
N PHE A 108 -11.05 -0.12 6.47
CA PHE A 108 -11.56 -0.60 7.76
C PHE A 108 -12.56 -1.76 7.62
N ALA A 109 -13.37 -1.79 6.56
CA ALA A 109 -14.24 -2.92 6.26
C ALA A 109 -13.42 -4.18 5.99
N HIS A 110 -12.32 -4.07 5.23
CA HIS A 110 -11.35 -5.15 5.03
C HIS A 110 -10.80 -5.66 6.36
N HIS A 111 -10.28 -4.80 7.24
CA HIS A 111 -9.80 -5.23 8.55
C HIS A 111 -10.84 -5.97 9.41
N LYS A 112 -12.12 -5.59 9.28
CA LYS A 112 -13.23 -6.18 10.03
C LYS A 112 -13.70 -7.51 9.45
N LEU A 113 -13.68 -7.63 8.12
CA LEU A 113 -14.28 -8.74 7.37
C LEU A 113 -13.25 -9.56 6.60
N ALA A 114 -11.95 -9.37 6.86
CA ALA A 114 -10.85 -9.93 6.10
C ALA A 114 -11.10 -11.38 5.68
N GLY A 115 -11.07 -11.66 4.38
CA GLY A 115 -11.28 -13.03 3.85
C GLY A 115 -12.71 -13.58 3.97
N HIS A 116 -13.69 -12.75 4.32
CA HIS A 116 -15.11 -13.11 4.41
C HIS A 116 -15.97 -12.30 3.43
N ALA A 117 -17.20 -12.78 3.22
CA ALA A 117 -18.20 -12.07 2.44
C ALA A 117 -18.37 -10.62 2.91
N GLY A 118 -18.27 -9.68 1.98
CA GLY A 118 -18.38 -8.24 2.25
C GLY A 118 -17.06 -7.52 2.51
N ASP A 119 -15.92 -8.23 2.58
CA ASP A 119 -14.60 -7.62 2.49
C ASP A 119 -14.42 -6.99 1.09
N PRO A 120 -14.20 -5.66 0.99
CA PRO A 120 -14.06 -5.00 -0.30
C PRO A 120 -12.79 -5.38 -1.06
N ASP A 121 -11.78 -5.91 -0.36
CA ASP A 121 -10.48 -6.28 -0.91
C ASP A 121 -10.36 -7.77 -1.21
N PHE A 122 -11.36 -8.60 -0.83
CA PHE A 122 -11.37 -10.04 -1.07
C PHE A 122 -12.35 -10.44 -2.19
N ASP A 123 -11.88 -11.22 -3.15
CA ASP A 123 -12.72 -11.81 -4.20
C ASP A 123 -13.14 -13.22 -3.78
N GLU A 124 -14.26 -13.32 -3.07
CA GLU A 124 -14.79 -14.59 -2.54
C GLU A 124 -15.13 -15.62 -3.63
N HIS A 125 -15.37 -15.17 -4.86
CA HIS A 125 -15.64 -16.04 -6.00
C HIS A 125 -14.36 -16.53 -6.69
N ASN A 126 -13.25 -15.84 -6.49
CA ASN A 126 -11.97 -16.13 -7.12
C ASN A 126 -10.78 -16.02 -6.14
N PRO A 127 -10.85 -16.62 -4.93
CA PRO A 127 -9.91 -16.35 -3.83
C PRO A 127 -8.50 -16.93 -4.06
N ALA A 128 -8.30 -17.69 -5.14
CA ALA A 128 -6.98 -18.19 -5.56
C ALA A 128 -6.51 -17.60 -6.90
N HIS A 129 -7.35 -16.84 -7.61
CA HIS A 129 -7.12 -16.49 -9.02
C HIS A 129 -6.68 -15.03 -9.20
N PHE A 130 -5.36 -14.81 -9.16
CA PHE A 130 -4.69 -13.50 -9.21
C PHE A 130 -5.33 -12.50 -10.19
N GLY A 131 -5.43 -12.84 -11.48
CA GLY A 131 -5.87 -11.87 -12.50
C GLY A 131 -7.33 -11.43 -12.37
N ARG A 132 -8.22 -12.35 -11.94
CA ARG A 132 -9.65 -12.03 -11.76
C ARG A 132 -9.84 -11.13 -10.55
N TRP A 133 -9.16 -11.49 -9.46
CA TRP A 133 -9.18 -10.70 -8.25
C TRP A 133 -8.58 -9.31 -8.46
N TYR A 134 -7.44 -9.19 -9.15
CA TYR A 134 -6.88 -7.87 -9.48
C TYR A 134 -7.87 -7.02 -10.29
N ALA A 135 -8.57 -7.61 -11.26
CA ALA A 135 -9.59 -6.89 -12.02
C ALA A 135 -10.78 -6.45 -11.15
N THR A 136 -11.21 -7.27 -10.18
CA THR A 136 -12.25 -6.91 -9.19
C THR A 136 -11.78 -5.75 -8.31
N PHE A 137 -10.59 -5.86 -7.72
CA PHE A 137 -9.95 -4.84 -6.90
C PHE A 137 -9.80 -3.51 -7.66
N PHE A 138 -9.22 -3.55 -8.85
CA PHE A 138 -8.97 -2.35 -9.64
C PHE A 138 -10.27 -1.62 -10.01
N ARG A 139 -11.30 -2.35 -10.46
CA ARG A 139 -12.61 -1.76 -10.80
C ARG A 139 -13.35 -1.17 -9.61
N ARG A 140 -13.14 -1.72 -8.40
CA ARG A 140 -13.76 -1.22 -7.16
C ARG A 140 -13.23 0.17 -6.80
N TYR A 141 -11.92 0.37 -6.92
CA TYR A 141 -11.26 1.59 -6.45
C TYR A 141 -11.04 2.61 -7.57
N PHE A 142 -10.67 2.17 -8.77
CA PHE A 142 -10.44 3.03 -9.92
C PHE A 142 -11.73 3.25 -10.72
N GLY A 143 -12.61 4.09 -10.15
CA GLY A 143 -13.91 4.44 -10.75
C GLY A 143 -13.84 5.63 -11.72
N TRP A 144 -15.03 6.06 -12.18
CA TRP A 144 -15.18 7.14 -13.17
C TRP A 144 -14.55 8.48 -12.73
N ARG A 145 -14.52 8.79 -11.42
CA ARG A 145 -13.88 10.00 -10.90
C ARG A 145 -12.37 9.99 -11.11
N SER A 146 -11.73 8.86 -10.83
CA SER A 146 -10.30 8.66 -11.06
C SER A 146 -9.98 8.67 -12.55
N ILE A 147 -10.83 8.06 -13.38
CA ILE A 147 -10.72 8.15 -14.84
C ILE A 147 -10.74 9.61 -15.29
N LEU A 148 -11.75 10.39 -14.88
CA LEU A 148 -11.86 11.81 -15.22
C LEU A 148 -10.64 12.61 -14.75
N PHE A 149 -10.19 12.38 -13.51
CA PHE A 149 -9.01 13.04 -12.95
C PHE A 149 -7.75 12.76 -13.78
N VAL A 150 -7.44 11.48 -14.03
CA VAL A 150 -6.25 11.07 -14.78
C VAL A 150 -6.31 11.59 -16.22
N HIS A 151 -7.47 11.52 -16.88
CA HIS A 151 -7.62 12.05 -18.24
C HIS A 151 -7.44 13.57 -18.28
N THR A 152 -7.87 14.29 -17.24
CA THR A 152 -7.66 15.73 -17.13
C THR A 152 -6.17 16.05 -16.99
N VAL A 153 -5.45 15.36 -16.10
CA VAL A 153 -4.00 15.55 -15.91
C VAL A 153 -3.22 15.22 -17.18
N VAL A 154 -3.48 14.05 -17.78
CA VAL A 154 -2.82 13.61 -19.03
C VAL A 154 -3.15 14.57 -20.17
N GLY A 155 -4.42 15.01 -20.29
CA GLY A 155 -4.84 15.96 -21.31
C GLY A 155 -4.14 17.31 -21.17
N ILE A 156 -3.95 17.82 -19.95
CA ILE A 156 -3.18 19.03 -19.70
C ILE A 156 -1.71 18.83 -20.12
N TYR A 157 -1.07 17.74 -19.67
CA TYR A 157 0.33 17.47 -20.02
C TYR A 157 0.53 17.36 -21.52
N TRP A 158 -0.35 16.64 -22.21
CA TRP A 158 -0.20 16.39 -23.63
C TRP A 158 -0.60 17.59 -24.50
N LEU A 159 -1.78 18.18 -24.25
CA LEU A 159 -2.37 19.17 -25.17
C LEU A 159 -2.04 20.62 -24.82
N VAL A 160 -1.70 20.91 -23.56
CA VAL A 160 -1.41 22.27 -23.09
C VAL A 160 0.09 22.48 -22.90
N LEU A 161 0.80 21.47 -22.37
CA LEU A 161 2.23 21.55 -22.07
C LEU A 161 3.12 20.85 -23.10
N ASP A 162 2.52 20.23 -24.12
CA ASP A 162 3.22 19.54 -25.23
C ASP A 162 4.21 18.46 -24.76
N ILE A 163 3.93 17.80 -23.63
CA ILE A 163 4.77 16.71 -23.13
C ILE A 163 4.55 15.45 -23.98
N PRO A 164 5.62 14.79 -24.47
CA PRO A 164 5.48 13.58 -25.29
C PRO A 164 4.70 12.48 -24.57
N MET A 165 3.73 11.88 -25.26
CA MET A 165 2.87 10.82 -24.68
C MET A 165 3.68 9.66 -24.09
N ILE A 166 4.77 9.25 -24.75
CA ILE A 166 5.64 8.19 -24.25
C ILE A 166 6.26 8.55 -22.89
N GLN A 167 6.59 9.82 -22.66
CA GLN A 167 7.15 10.29 -21.39
C GLN A 167 6.08 10.35 -20.29
N ILE A 168 4.87 10.81 -20.62
CA ILE A 168 3.72 10.78 -19.69
C ILE A 168 3.41 9.33 -19.27
N VAL A 169 3.36 8.40 -20.23
CA VAL A 169 3.12 6.99 -19.92
C VAL A 169 4.26 6.43 -19.07
N LEU A 170 5.52 6.64 -19.46
CA LEU A 170 6.66 6.01 -18.80
C LEU A 170 6.93 6.54 -17.38
N LEU A 171 6.75 7.85 -17.16
CA LEU A 171 7.14 8.52 -15.91
C LEU A 171 5.95 8.90 -15.00
N TYR A 172 4.71 8.76 -15.47
CA TYR A 172 3.51 9.01 -14.67
C TYR A 172 2.53 7.84 -14.68
N GLY A 173 2.00 7.46 -15.85
CA GLY A 173 0.93 6.46 -15.96
C GLY A 173 1.36 5.05 -15.56
N LEU A 174 2.45 4.54 -16.14
CA LEU A 174 2.96 3.20 -15.90
C LEU A 174 3.41 3.00 -14.45
N PRO A 175 4.18 3.92 -13.80
CA PRO A 175 4.50 3.81 -12.39
C PRO A 175 3.27 3.76 -11.47
N ALA A 176 2.22 4.54 -11.76
CA ALA A 176 0.98 4.54 -10.98
C ALA A 176 0.20 3.22 -11.10
N LEU A 177 0.13 2.63 -12.30
CA LEU A 177 -0.51 1.32 -12.53
C LEU A 177 0.33 0.17 -11.96
N ALA A 178 1.65 0.24 -12.09
CA ALA A 178 2.56 -0.76 -11.53
C ALA A 178 2.52 -0.75 -10.00
N SER A 179 2.41 0.42 -9.38
CA SER A 179 2.28 0.54 -7.92
C SER A 179 0.95 0.02 -7.41
N SER A 180 -0.17 0.20 -8.14
CA SER A 180 -1.44 -0.45 -7.76
C SER A 180 -1.35 -1.98 -7.82
N LEU A 181 -0.65 -2.51 -8.83
CA LEU A 181 -0.38 -3.95 -8.93
C LEU A 181 0.49 -4.44 -7.77
N GLN A 182 1.54 -3.69 -7.42
CA GLN A 182 2.44 -4.01 -6.32
C GLN A 182 1.73 -4.00 -4.96
N LEU A 183 0.94 -2.96 -4.68
CA LEU A 183 0.09 -2.85 -3.49
C LEU A 183 -0.87 -4.03 -3.39
N PHE A 184 -1.61 -4.31 -4.47
CA PHE A 184 -2.52 -5.45 -4.52
C PHE A 184 -1.78 -6.76 -4.27
N TYR A 185 -0.66 -6.99 -4.93
CA TYR A 185 0.03 -8.27 -4.85
C TYR A 185 0.53 -8.55 -3.43
N PHE A 186 1.27 -7.61 -2.83
CA PHE A 186 1.89 -7.82 -1.51
C PHE A 186 0.98 -7.49 -0.33
N GLY A 187 0.03 -6.57 -0.51
CA GLY A 187 -0.84 -6.08 0.56
C GLY A 187 -2.26 -6.65 0.53
N THR A 188 -2.63 -7.46 -0.46
CA THR A 188 -3.99 -8.00 -0.59
C THR A 188 -3.97 -9.46 -1.04
N PHE A 189 -3.44 -9.75 -2.23
CA PHE A 189 -3.51 -11.09 -2.82
C PHE A 189 -2.70 -12.11 -2.03
N ARG A 190 -1.38 -11.90 -1.88
CA ARG A 190 -0.52 -12.90 -1.22
C ARG A 190 -0.92 -13.17 0.24
N PRO A 191 -1.24 -12.16 1.06
CA PRO A 191 -1.60 -12.40 2.46
C PRO A 191 -2.94 -13.15 2.62
N HIS A 192 -3.92 -12.89 1.74
CA HIS A 192 -5.31 -13.35 1.91
C HIS A 192 -5.77 -14.44 0.93
N ARG A 193 -4.96 -14.80 -0.08
CA ARG A 193 -5.34 -15.86 -1.02
C ARG A 193 -5.54 -17.20 -0.31
N HIS A 194 -6.49 -17.97 -0.83
CA HIS A 194 -6.64 -19.36 -0.48
C HIS A 194 -5.61 -20.18 -1.24
N GLU A 195 -4.91 -21.08 -0.55
CA GLU A 195 -4.04 -22.04 -1.23
C GLU A 195 -4.87 -23.18 -1.83
N ALA A 196 -4.28 -23.90 -2.78
CA ALA A 196 -5.00 -24.97 -3.48
C ALA A 196 -5.43 -26.07 -2.49
N GLY A 197 -6.74 -26.29 -2.37
CA GLY A 197 -7.31 -27.27 -1.45
C GLY A 197 -7.67 -26.72 -0.06
N GLU A 198 -7.44 -25.43 0.20
CA GLU A 198 -7.95 -24.76 1.41
C GLU A 198 -9.38 -24.24 1.20
N ASP A 199 -10.23 -24.43 2.20
CA ASP A 199 -11.59 -23.87 2.30
C ASP A 199 -11.63 -22.58 3.13
N GLY A 200 -10.50 -21.90 3.27
CA GLY A 200 -10.34 -20.70 4.10
C GLY A 200 -10.13 -20.98 5.60
N THR A 201 -10.11 -22.25 6.03
CA THR A 201 -9.78 -22.61 7.43
C THR A 201 -8.27 -22.67 7.70
N GLY A 202 -7.43 -22.55 6.67
CA GLY A 202 -5.96 -22.63 6.75
C GLY A 202 -5.27 -21.38 7.32
N PHE A 203 -6.02 -20.38 7.78
CA PHE A 203 -5.46 -19.18 8.41
C PHE A 203 -5.26 -19.38 9.91
N ALA A 204 -4.22 -18.73 10.45
CA ALA A 204 -3.84 -18.86 11.85
C ALA A 204 -4.85 -18.27 12.83
N ASP A 205 -5.59 -17.24 12.41
CA ASP A 205 -6.60 -16.57 13.22
C ASP A 205 -7.66 -15.89 12.33
N ARG A 206 -8.63 -15.24 12.98
CA ARG A 206 -9.78 -14.56 12.34
C ARG A 206 -9.40 -13.42 11.39
N HIS A 207 -8.16 -12.98 11.36
CA HIS A 207 -7.74 -11.93 10.43
C HIS A 207 -7.51 -12.46 9.01
N ASN A 208 -7.56 -13.79 8.81
CA ASN A 208 -7.47 -14.46 7.52
C ASN A 208 -6.32 -13.95 6.65
N THR A 209 -5.16 -13.78 7.27
CA THR A 209 -3.96 -13.23 6.63
C THR A 209 -2.71 -13.98 7.05
N ARG A 210 -1.68 -13.93 6.21
CA ARG A 210 -0.34 -14.47 6.46
C ARG A 210 0.73 -13.40 6.29
N SER A 211 1.89 -13.63 6.88
CA SER A 211 3.07 -12.81 6.67
C SER A 211 4.10 -13.53 5.82
N GLU A 212 4.83 -12.76 5.04
CA GLU A 212 5.96 -13.20 4.24
C GLU A 212 7.20 -13.43 5.09
N ASP A 213 8.08 -14.34 4.66
CA ASP A 213 9.38 -14.60 5.29
C ASP A 213 10.50 -13.67 4.80
N PHE A 214 10.12 -12.49 4.31
CA PHE A 214 11.06 -11.49 3.84
C PHE A 214 11.98 -10.97 4.96
N GLY A 215 13.26 -10.84 4.66
CA GLY A 215 14.17 -10.00 5.43
C GLY A 215 13.74 -8.52 5.37
N THR A 216 14.25 -7.71 6.30
CA THR A 216 13.86 -6.29 6.44
C THR A 216 13.93 -5.51 5.12
N LEU A 217 15.02 -5.64 4.36
CA LEU A 217 15.20 -4.92 3.09
C LEU A 217 14.22 -5.36 2.01
N ALA A 218 14.01 -6.67 1.84
CA ALA A 218 13.06 -7.21 0.89
C ALA A 218 11.62 -6.80 1.23
N SER A 219 11.30 -6.75 2.53
CA SER A 219 10.00 -6.29 3.03
C SER A 219 9.78 -4.80 2.79
N LEU A 220 10.83 -3.97 2.90
CA LEU A 220 10.79 -2.54 2.53
C LEU A 220 10.59 -2.36 1.02
N ALA A 221 11.36 -3.08 0.21
CA ALA A 221 11.32 -2.98 -1.25
C ALA A 221 9.99 -3.47 -1.83
N SER A 222 9.37 -4.48 -1.23
CA SER A 222 8.11 -5.04 -1.73
C SER A 222 6.90 -4.17 -1.42
N CYS A 223 6.73 -3.72 -0.17
CA CYS A 223 5.55 -2.93 0.22
C CYS A 223 5.75 -2.21 1.56
N PHE A 224 6.90 -1.56 1.80
CA PHE A 224 7.15 -0.78 3.03
C PHE A 224 6.83 -1.57 4.32
N HIS A 225 7.28 -2.82 4.36
CA HIS A 225 7.08 -3.77 5.45
C HIS A 225 5.70 -4.42 5.58
N PHE A 226 4.76 -4.16 4.67
CA PHE A 226 3.44 -4.82 4.65
C PHE A 226 3.47 -6.30 4.24
N GLY A 227 4.63 -6.82 3.86
CA GLY A 227 4.86 -8.27 3.87
C GLY A 227 4.69 -8.87 5.28
N TYR A 228 4.81 -8.07 6.34
CA TYR A 228 4.48 -8.45 7.71
C TYR A 228 2.99 -8.18 8.02
N HIS A 229 2.12 -8.75 7.17
CA HIS A 229 0.70 -8.39 7.12
C HIS A 229 -0.09 -8.89 8.33
N LEU A 230 0.23 -10.08 8.86
CA LEU A 230 -0.40 -10.58 10.08
C LEU A 230 -0.05 -9.72 11.29
N GLU A 231 1.20 -9.25 11.38
CA GLU A 231 1.60 -8.28 12.40
C GLU A 231 0.76 -7.01 12.33
N HIS A 232 0.56 -6.50 11.10
CA HIS A 232 -0.28 -5.34 10.83
C HIS A 232 -1.75 -5.58 11.26
N HIS A 233 -2.37 -6.69 10.85
CA HIS A 233 -3.77 -6.99 11.22
C HIS A 233 -3.97 -7.15 12.73
N ARG A 234 -3.00 -7.72 13.43
CA ARG A 234 -3.04 -7.88 14.90
C ARG A 234 -2.77 -6.57 15.65
N ARG A 235 -1.93 -5.70 15.09
CA ARG A 235 -1.49 -4.44 15.69
C ARG A 235 -1.53 -3.29 14.67
N PRO A 236 -2.73 -2.86 14.23
CA PRO A 236 -2.89 -1.77 13.24
C PRO A 236 -2.46 -0.40 13.78
N ASP A 237 -2.16 -0.31 15.08
CA ASP A 237 -1.59 0.86 15.75
C ASP A 237 -0.08 1.03 15.48
N VAL A 238 0.59 0.00 14.98
CA VAL A 238 2.03 0.01 14.66
C VAL A 238 2.24 0.63 13.28
N PRO A 239 3.01 1.73 13.16
CA PRO A 239 3.28 2.34 11.86
C PRO A 239 4.21 1.46 11.03
N TRP A 240 4.17 1.62 9.70
CA TRP A 240 4.86 0.74 8.75
C TRP A 240 6.36 0.52 9.07
N TRP A 241 7.07 1.58 9.47
CA TRP A 241 8.51 1.55 9.76
C TRP A 241 8.85 0.79 11.05
N ALA A 242 7.86 0.55 11.92
CA ALA A 242 8.02 -0.19 13.17
C ALA A 242 7.58 -1.67 13.06
N LEU A 243 6.92 -2.08 11.96
CA LEU A 243 6.50 -3.46 11.72
C LEU A 243 7.65 -4.48 11.82
N PRO A 244 8.88 -4.23 11.33
CA PRO A 244 10.00 -5.15 11.54
C PRO A 244 10.30 -5.40 13.03
N GLY A 245 10.12 -4.38 13.88
CA GLY A 245 10.24 -4.49 15.34
C GLY A 245 9.13 -5.35 15.94
N ALA A 246 7.88 -5.14 15.51
CA ALA A 246 6.73 -5.95 15.92
C ALA A 246 6.89 -7.42 15.55
N ARG A 247 7.40 -7.71 14.33
CA ARG A 247 7.74 -9.06 13.90
C ARG A 247 8.78 -9.72 14.81
N ARG A 248 9.90 -9.03 15.08
CA ARG A 248 10.94 -9.55 15.99
C ARG A 248 10.42 -9.78 17.42
N ALA A 249 9.49 -8.94 17.88
CA ALA A 249 8.82 -9.11 19.17
C ALA A 249 7.81 -10.27 19.19
N GLY A 250 7.53 -10.88 18.03
CA GLY A 250 6.67 -12.06 17.91
C GLY A 250 5.19 -11.77 17.73
N VAL A 251 4.80 -10.55 17.35
CA VAL A 251 3.38 -10.18 17.14
C VAL A 251 2.69 -11.11 16.13
N GLY A 252 3.40 -11.52 15.08
CA GLY A 252 2.90 -12.42 14.04
C GLY A 252 3.13 -13.91 14.33
N LYS A 253 3.64 -14.30 15.50
CA LYS A 253 3.87 -15.72 15.80
C LYS A 253 2.53 -16.46 15.82
N VAL A 254 2.49 -17.55 15.08
CA VAL A 254 1.40 -18.52 15.11
C VAL A 254 1.85 -19.64 16.03
N GLU A 255 1.16 -19.83 17.16
CA GLU A 255 1.42 -21.00 18.00
C GLU A 255 0.92 -22.22 17.23
N LEU A 256 1.85 -23.08 16.80
CA LEU A 256 1.50 -24.43 16.39
C LEU A 256 1.06 -25.14 17.66
N THR A 257 -0.25 -25.31 17.87
CA THR A 257 -0.72 -26.32 18.81
C THR A 257 -0.20 -27.66 18.28
N GLU A 258 0.86 -28.18 18.90
CA GLU A 258 1.18 -29.59 18.83
C GLU A 258 -0.11 -30.34 19.19
N LYS A 259 -0.64 -31.10 18.23
CA LYS A 259 -1.72 -32.05 18.53
C LYS A 259 -1.16 -32.99 19.60
N VAL A 260 -1.59 -32.81 20.85
CA VAL A 260 -1.38 -33.81 21.89
C VAL A 260 -2.02 -35.10 21.37
N PRO A 261 -1.25 -36.18 21.14
CA PRO A 261 -1.83 -37.45 20.75
C PRO A 261 -2.77 -37.90 21.87
N ALA A 262 -4.01 -38.24 21.50
CA ALA A 262 -4.98 -38.85 22.41
C ALA A 262 -4.52 -40.24 22.87
#